data_AF-A0A7G5CD56-F1
#
_entry.id   AF-A0A7G5CD56-F1
#
_cell.length_a   1.000
_cell.length_b   1.000
_cell.length_c   1.000
_cell.angle_alpha   90.00
_cell.angle_beta   90.00
_cell.angle_gamma   90.00
#
_symmetry.space_group_name_H-M   'P 1'
#
loop_
_entity.id
_entity.type
_entity.pdbx_description
1 polymer ?
#
loop_
_entity_poly.entity_id
_entity_poly.type
_entity_poly.pdbx_seq_one_letter_code
_entity_poly.pdbx_strand_id
1 'polypeptide(L)' 'MAHSQKKLNVNVSFDSKLAQYLTEMAEIQNKTIPEVLVDLVEEEFEEDVELSEIADDRLSEGEEEVEDDENIWK' A
#
# COMPACT_ATOMS: atom_id res chain seq x y z
N MET A 1 -8.12 17.01 -23.03
CA MET A 1 -9.39 16.35 -22.67
C MET A 1 -9.53 16.44 -21.17
N ALA A 2 -10.59 17.08 -20.66
CA ALA A 2 -10.79 17.15 -19.22
C ALA A 2 -11.17 15.75 -18.74
N HIS A 3 -10.24 15.04 -18.11
CA HIS A 3 -10.58 13.85 -17.32
C HIS A 3 -11.51 14.35 -16.21
N SER A 4 -12.81 14.22 -16.41
CA SER A 4 -13.77 14.39 -15.33
C SER A 4 -13.45 13.27 -14.35
N GLN A 5 -12.69 13.57 -13.30
CA GLN A 5 -12.44 12.63 -12.20
C GLN A 5 -13.81 12.22 -11.67
N LYS A 6 -14.20 10.99 -11.99
CA LYS A 6 -15.52 10.44 -11.67
C LYS A 6 -15.56 10.25 -10.16
N LYS A 7 -16.03 11.27 -9.43
CA LYS A 7 -16.14 11.22 -7.98
C LYS A 7 -17.22 10.21 -7.59
N LEU A 8 -16.82 9.10 -6.97
CA LEU A 8 -17.71 8.15 -6.35
C LEU A 8 -17.97 8.62 -4.91
N ASN A 9 -19.24 8.78 -4.54
CA ASN A 9 -19.61 9.05 -3.16
C ASN A 9 -20.06 7.73 -2.53
N VAL A 10 -19.35 7.32 -1.47
CA VAL A 10 -19.60 6.07 -0.74
C VAL A 10 -19.80 6.41 0.72
N ASN A 11 -20.76 5.73 1.34
CA ASN A 11 -21.00 5.84 2.77
C ASN A 11 -20.34 4.64 3.46
N VAL A 12 -19.42 4.91 4.38
CA VAL A 12 -18.64 3.91 5.09
C VAL A 12 -18.77 4.19 6.59
N SER A 13 -18.88 3.13 7.38
CA SER A 13 -18.93 3.22 8.83
C SER A 13 -17.70 2.52 9.41
N PHE A 14 -17.07 3.18 10.37
CA PHE A 14 -15.90 2.67 11.08
C PHE A 14 -16.27 2.35 12.52
N ASP A 15 -15.52 1.46 13.14
CA ASP A 15 -15.60 1.26 14.58
C ASP A 15 -15.17 2.53 15.33
N SER A 16 -15.58 2.64 16.59
CA SER A 16 -15.39 3.86 17.37
C SER A 16 -13.93 4.27 17.51
N LYS A 17 -13.01 3.31 17.58
CA LYS A 17 -11.58 3.58 17.79
C LYS A 17 -10.95 4.14 16.51
N LEU A 18 -11.22 3.50 15.36
CA LEU A 18 -10.71 4.00 14.08
C LEU A 18 -11.34 5.34 13.70
N ALA A 19 -12.64 5.52 13.96
CA ALA A 19 -13.32 6.80 13.72
C ALA A 19 -12.69 7.95 14.52
N GLN A 20 -12.35 7.71 15.79
CA GLN A 20 -11.66 8.69 16.62
C GLN A 20 -10.27 9.01 16.07
N TYR A 21 -9.48 7.98 15.74
CA TYR A 21 -8.15 8.16 15.18
C TYR A 21 -8.16 8.99 13.88
N LEU A 22 -9.05 8.66 12.94
CA LEU A 22 -9.19 9.40 11.68
C LEU A 22 -9.61 10.86 11.91
N THR A 23 -10.44 11.11 12.92
CA THR A 23 -10.86 12.47 13.29
C THR A 23 -9.68 13.28 13.83
N GLU A 24 -8.90 12.70 14.76
CA GLU A 24 -7.73 13.37 15.35
C GLU A 24 -6.66 13.67 14.28
N MET A 25 -6.40 12.72 13.37
CA MET A 25 -5.47 12.92 12.24
C MET A 25 -5.93 14.03 11.30
N ALA A 26 -7.21 14.06 10.95
CA ALA A 26 -7.79 15.10 10.12
C ALA A 26 -7.62 16.49 10.76
N GLU A 27 -7.84 16.61 12.07
CA GLU A 27 -7.64 17.85 12.81
C GLU A 27 -6.16 18.29 12.83
N ILE A 28 -5.23 17.38 13.15
CA ILE A 28 -3.80 17.66 13.23
C ILE A 28 -3.25 18.12 11.87
N GLN A 29 -3.68 17.47 10.79
CA GLN A 29 -3.19 17.74 9.44
C GLN A 29 -3.96 18.86 8.73
N ASN A 30 -5.03 19.39 9.34
CA ASN A 30 -5.96 20.33 8.72
C ASN A 30 -6.49 19.80 7.36
N LYS A 31 -6.87 18.52 7.35
CA LYS A 31 -7.43 17.79 6.22
C LYS A 31 -8.83 17.29 6.54
N THR A 32 -9.58 16.88 5.53
CA THR A 32 -10.82 16.12 5.71
C THR A 32 -10.51 14.63 5.91
N ILE A 33 -11.39 13.90 6.59
CA ILE A 33 -11.24 12.44 6.78
C ILE A 33 -11.04 11.69 5.44
N PRO A 34 -11.78 12.00 4.35
CA PRO A 34 -11.51 11.38 3.06
C PRO A 34 -10.11 11.65 2.50
N GLU A 35 -9.55 12.84 2.70
CA GLU A 35 -8.18 13.15 2.27
C GLU A 35 -7.16 12.34 3.06
N VAL A 36 -7.33 12.23 4.38
CA VAL A 36 -6.48 11.36 5.22
C VAL A 36 -6.55 9.91 4.77
N LEU A 37 -7.74 9.42 4.40
CA LEU A 37 -7.90 8.06 3.88
C LEU A 37 -7.23 7.87 2.52
N VAL A 38 -7.20 8.89 1.66
CA VAL A 38 -6.47 8.83 0.40
C VAL A 38 -4.97 8.70 0.68
N ASP A 39 -4.43 9.55 1.56
CA ASP A 39 -3.00 9.51 1.89
C ASP A 39 -2.58 8.13 2.45
N LEU A 40 -3.36 7.59 3.40
CA LEU A 40 -3.08 6.27 4.00
C LEU A 40 -3.14 5.14 2.98
N VAL A 41 -4.07 5.22 2.03
CA VAL A 41 -4.21 4.18 1.00
C VAL A 41 -3.10 4.32 -0.05
N GLU A 42 -2.78 5.54 -0.48
CA GLU A 42 -1.69 5.80 -1.43
C GLU A 42 -0.34 5.36 -0.86
N GLU A 43 -0.04 5.65 0.41
CA GLU A 43 1.18 5.20 1.10
C GLU A 43 1.31 3.66 1.07
N GLU A 44 0.27 2.93 1.46
CA GLU A 44 0.30 1.46 1.44
C GLU A 44 0.42 0.88 0.02
N PHE A 45 -0.22 1.50 -0.97
CA PHE A 45 -0.09 1.07 -2.36
C PHE A 45 1.31 1.34 -2.94
N GLU A 46 1.92 2.47 -2.61
CA GLU A 46 3.29 2.79 -3.02
C GLU A 46 4.29 1.83 -2.38
N GLU A 47 4.16 1.56 -1.08
CA GLU A 47 4.99 0.57 -0.39
C GLU A 47 4.86 -0.84 -0.98
N ASP A 48 3.64 -1.29 -1.28
CA ASP A 48 3.40 -2.61 -1.90
C ASP A 48 4.00 -2.70 -3.31
N VAL A 49 3.95 -1.62 -4.10
CA VAL A 49 4.57 -1.56 -5.42
C VAL A 49 6.09 -1.59 -5.30
N GLU A 50 6.68 -0.79 -4.41
CA GLU A 50 8.13 -0.78 -4.18
C GLU A 50 8.65 -2.15 -3.72
N LEU A 51 7.92 -2.84 -2.84
CA LEU A 51 8.28 -4.19 -2.39
C LEU A 51 8.17 -5.23 -3.51
N SER A 52 7.20 -5.10 -4.41
CA SER A 52 7.10 -5.95 -5.60
C SER A 52 8.25 -5.71 -6.58
N GLU A 53 8.63 -4.46 -6.82
CA GLU A 53 9.75 -4.11 -7.70
C GLU A 53 11.08 -4.63 -7.14
N ILE A 54 11.32 -4.55 -5.82
CA ILE A 54 12.51 -5.13 -5.17
C ILE A 54 12.55 -6.66 -5.30
N ALA A 55 11.39 -7.33 -5.24
CA ALA A 55 11.32 -8.78 -5.43
C ALA A 55 11.62 -9.19 -6.88
N ASP A 56 11.12 -8.44 -7.85
CA ASP A 56 11.40 -8.65 -9.27
C ASP A 56 12.88 -8.38 -9.61
N ASP A 57 13.48 -7.35 -9.02
CA ASP A 57 14.91 -7.03 -9.18
C ASP A 57 15.83 -8.11 -8.57
N ARG A 58 15.45 -8.70 -7.43
CA ARG A 58 16.17 -9.85 -6.85
C ARG A 58 16.18 -11.09 -7.75
N LEU A 59 15.08 -11.34 -8.46
CA LEU A 59 14.98 -12.44 -9.43
C LEU A 59 15.75 -12.13 -10.73
N SER A 60 15.93 -10.84 -11.04
CA SER A 60 16.66 -10.33 -12.22
C SER A 60 18.19 -10.34 -12.02
N GLU A 61 18.69 -10.01 -10.83
CA GLU A 61 20.12 -10.01 -10.49
C GLU A 61 20.63 -11.42 -10.16
N GLY A 62 20.52 -12.33 -11.12
CA GLY A 62 21.40 -13.49 -11.26
C GLY A 62 21.34 -14.50 -10.11
N GLU A 63 20.16 -14.98 -9.75
CA GLU A 63 20.08 -16.27 -9.06
C GLU A 63 20.66 -17.35 -9.99
N GLU A 64 21.82 -17.89 -9.61
CA GLU A 64 22.39 -19.07 -10.24
C GLU A 64 21.43 -20.24 -9.95
N GLU A 65 20.86 -20.86 -10.99
CA GLU A 65 20.09 -22.10 -10.85
C GLU A 65 21.00 -23.15 -10.20
N VAL A 66 20.85 -23.35 -8.89
CA VAL A 66 21.51 -24.45 -8.18
C VAL A 66 20.75 -25.73 -8.50
N GLU A 67 21.42 -26.70 -9.13
CA GLU A 67 20.87 -28.04 -9.29
C GLU A 67 20.52 -28.60 -7.91
N ASP A 68 19.29 -29.10 -7.77
CA ASP A 68 18.75 -29.74 -6.56
C ASP A 68 19.47 -31.09 -6.35
N ASP A 69 20.73 -31.03 -5.94
CA ASP A 69 21.57 -32.19 -5.70
C ASP A 69 21.34 -32.66 -4.25
N GLU A 70 20.69 -33.82 -4.08
CA GLU A 70 20.31 -34.41 -2.78
C GLU A 70 21.49 -34.67 -1.81
N ASN A 71 22.74 -34.43 -2.24
CA ASN A 71 23.95 -34.53 -1.42
C ASN A 71 24.26 -33.29 -0.57
N ILE A 72 23.55 -32.18 -0.72
CA ILE A 72 23.83 -30.94 0.05
C ILE A 72 23.44 -31.09 1.54
N TRP A 73 22.55 -32.03 1.87
CA TRP A 73 22.02 -32.24 3.23
C TRP A 73 22.56 -33.49 3.95
N LYS A 74 23.72 -34.03 3.53
CA LYS A 74 24.35 -35.20 4.18
C LYS A 74 25.47 -34.86 5.14
#